data_AF-A0A8D2J1J0-F1
#
_entry.id   AF-A0A8D2J1J0-F1
#
_cell.length_a   1.000
_cell.length_b   1.000
_cell.length_c   1.000
_cell.angle_alpha   90.00
_cell.angle_beta   90.00
_cell.angle_gamma   90.00
#
_symmetry.space_group_name_H-M   'P 1'
#
loop_
_entity.id
_entity.type
_entity.pdbx_description
1 polymer ?
#
loop_
_entity_poly.entity_id
_entity_poly.type
_entity_poly.pdbx_seq_one_letter_code
_entity_poly.pdbx_strand_id
1 'polypeptide(L)'
;MIVVEQIKTQKIHGCQILEIVNRHSRGGLPPVRHALEKVLAMCHAVMYKQLSAWMLHGLLLDQHEEFFIKPGPSSGIVPAQPEEEEEDLGIGGLTGKQLRELQDMRLIEEENMLAPSPKQFSLRIEMLPSYIPVRVAEKILFVGESVQMFESQNVSLSKKGSILKNQEDIFAAELHRLKQHLVFNLMDFESVVDWIRSTVAEHLWKLMVEESDLIGQLKIIKDFYLLGRGELFQAFIDTAQHMLKSPPTAVTEHDVNVAFQQSAHKVLLDDDNLLPLLHLTIHYHGKEHRDASQSREAPSRELSPHESPTSGWAALGLSYKVQWPLHILFTPAVLEK
;
A
#
# COMPACT_ATOMS: atom_id res chain seq x y z
N MET A 1 9.33 -33.74 27.12
CA MET A 1 9.06 -32.57 27.98
C MET A 1 9.83 -31.31 27.59
N ILE A 2 11.01 -31.41 26.96
CA ILE A 2 11.88 -30.24 26.64
C ILE A 2 11.19 -29.20 25.74
N VAL A 3 10.46 -29.61 24.69
CA VAL A 3 9.79 -28.67 23.76
C VAL A 3 8.75 -27.80 24.46
N VAL A 4 7.88 -28.43 25.26
CA VAL A 4 6.82 -27.73 26.01
C VAL A 4 7.40 -26.79 27.04
N GLU A 5 8.44 -27.23 27.76
CA GLU A 5 9.12 -26.38 28.73
C GLU A 5 9.76 -25.17 28.06
N GLN A 6 10.47 -25.36 26.94
CA GLN A 6 11.06 -24.27 26.18
C GLN A 6 10.01 -23.25 25.71
N ILE A 7 8.88 -23.72 25.16
CA ILE A 7 7.78 -22.84 24.73
C ILE A 7 7.28 -21.98 25.89
N LYS A 8 7.11 -22.57 27.08
CA LYS A 8 6.65 -21.87 28.28
C LYS A 8 7.69 -20.88 28.81
N THR A 9 8.94 -21.32 28.99
CA THR A 9 10.01 -20.48 29.57
C THR A 9 10.36 -19.30 28.67
N GLN A 10 10.42 -19.52 27.36
CA GLN A 10 10.80 -18.48 26.39
C GLN A 10 9.60 -17.67 25.88
N LYS A 11 8.37 -18.00 26.33
CA LYS A 11 7.12 -17.37 25.87
C LYS A 11 7.02 -17.34 24.33
N ILE A 12 7.31 -18.47 23.70
CA ILE A 12 7.30 -18.61 22.24
C ILE A 12 5.88 -18.40 21.73
N HIS A 13 5.74 -17.61 20.66
CA HIS A 13 4.44 -17.15 20.14
C HIS A 13 4.30 -17.38 18.62
N GLY A 14 3.07 -17.60 18.15
CA GLY A 14 2.73 -17.69 16.74
C GLY A 14 3.60 -18.64 15.91
N CYS A 15 4.03 -18.18 14.73
CA CYS A 15 4.86 -18.98 13.82
C CYS A 15 6.23 -19.40 14.39
N GLN A 16 6.71 -18.81 15.48
CA GLN A 16 7.93 -19.27 16.17
C GLN A 16 7.75 -20.69 16.75
N ILE A 17 6.52 -21.10 17.05
CA ILE A 17 6.22 -22.47 17.48
C ILE A 17 6.61 -23.45 16.37
N LEU A 18 6.35 -23.11 15.09
CA LEU A 18 6.74 -23.93 13.95
C LEU A 18 8.26 -24.13 13.90
N GLU A 19 9.02 -23.06 14.13
CA GLU A 19 10.48 -23.07 14.17
C GLU A 19 11.00 -24.02 15.27
N ILE A 20 10.46 -23.90 16.48
CA ILE A 20 10.87 -24.74 17.62
C ILE A 20 10.54 -26.21 17.36
N VAL A 21 9.31 -26.52 16.95
CA VAL A 21 8.89 -27.90 16.70
C VAL A 21 9.70 -28.52 15.55
N ASN A 22 9.94 -27.78 14.47
CA ASN A 22 10.78 -28.23 13.35
C ASN A 22 12.24 -28.46 13.76
N ARG A 23 12.79 -27.63 14.64
CA ARG A 23 14.15 -27.82 15.14
C ARG A 23 14.28 -29.09 15.96
N HIS A 24 13.32 -29.36 16.83
CA HIS A 24 13.31 -30.57 17.67
C HIS A 24 12.91 -31.84 16.92
N SER A 25 12.12 -31.74 15.84
CA SER A 25 11.77 -32.89 15.00
C SER A 25 12.99 -33.46 14.26
N ARG A 26 14.05 -32.68 14.07
CA ARG A 26 15.34 -33.12 13.51
C ARG A 26 16.17 -33.96 14.49
N GLY A 27 15.68 -34.21 15.71
CA GLY A 27 16.34 -35.06 16.71
C GLY A 27 16.46 -36.53 16.28
N GLY A 28 17.38 -37.26 16.92
CA GLY A 28 17.80 -38.61 16.48
C GLY A 28 16.92 -39.79 16.91
N LEU A 29 15.90 -39.60 17.76
CA LEU A 29 15.04 -40.69 18.23
C LEU A 29 13.81 -40.84 17.32
N PRO A 30 13.68 -41.94 16.52
CA PRO A 30 12.62 -42.06 15.52
C PRO A 30 11.17 -41.92 16.06
N PRO A 31 10.80 -42.50 17.21
CA PRO A 31 9.44 -42.34 17.74
C PRO A 31 9.12 -40.90 18.14
N VAL A 32 10.10 -40.18 18.69
CA VAL A 32 9.96 -38.77 19.11
C VAL A 32 9.88 -37.87 17.88
N ARG A 33 10.76 -38.09 16.91
CA ARG A 33 10.73 -37.39 15.61
C ARG A 33 9.36 -37.53 14.95
N HIS A 34 8.84 -38.75 14.82
CA HIS A 34 7.55 -38.99 14.20
C HIS A 34 6.39 -38.30 14.94
N ALA A 35 6.42 -38.27 16.28
CA ALA A 35 5.43 -37.54 17.06
C ALA A 35 5.51 -36.02 16.82
N LEU A 36 6.72 -35.46 16.75
CA LEU A 36 6.93 -34.04 16.48
C LEU A 36 6.60 -33.65 15.04
N GLU A 37 6.84 -34.52 14.04
CA GLU A 37 6.40 -34.32 12.65
C GLU A 37 4.87 -34.23 12.57
N LYS A 38 4.14 -35.07 13.31
CA LYS A 38 2.66 -34.98 13.39
C LYS A 38 2.19 -33.67 14.01
N VAL A 39 2.83 -33.22 15.10
CA VAL A 39 2.53 -31.92 15.72
C VAL A 39 2.83 -30.79 14.74
N LEU A 40 3.98 -30.83 14.08
CA LEU A 40 4.39 -29.82 13.10
C LEU A 40 3.39 -29.72 11.94
N ALA A 41 2.92 -30.86 11.40
CA ALA A 41 1.93 -30.89 10.34
C ALA A 41 0.60 -30.21 10.75
N MET A 42 0.16 -30.42 12.01
CA MET A 42 -1.02 -29.73 12.54
C MET A 42 -0.80 -28.23 12.72
N CYS A 43 0.41 -27.80 13.09
CA CYS A 43 0.74 -26.38 13.13
C CYS A 43 0.83 -25.77 11.71
N HIS A 44 1.41 -26.48 10.74
CA HIS A 44 1.41 -26.05 9.33
C HIS A 44 0.00 -25.94 8.76
N ALA A 45 -0.96 -26.75 9.21
CA ALA A 45 -2.35 -26.62 8.79
C ALA A 45 -2.95 -25.24 9.11
N VAL A 46 -2.52 -24.60 10.20
CA VAL A 46 -2.92 -23.23 10.56
C VAL A 46 -2.23 -22.23 9.63
N MET A 47 -0.91 -22.39 9.40
CA MET A 47 -0.15 -21.56 8.47
C MET A 47 -0.74 -21.61 7.04
N TYR A 48 -1.08 -22.79 6.52
CA TYR A 48 -1.72 -22.94 5.21
C TYR A 48 -3.10 -22.29 5.13
N LYS A 49 -3.86 -22.28 6.24
CA LYS A 49 -5.14 -21.55 6.31
C LYS A 49 -4.92 -20.04 6.19
N GLN A 50 -3.95 -19.49 6.93
CA GLN A 50 -3.59 -18.07 6.84
C GLN A 50 -3.06 -17.72 5.44
N LEU A 51 -2.22 -18.56 4.86
CA LEU A 51 -1.71 -18.41 3.49
C LEU A 51 -2.84 -18.41 2.46
N SER A 52 -3.80 -19.33 2.57
CA SER A 52 -4.94 -19.40 1.66
C SER A 52 -5.81 -18.14 1.76
N ALA A 53 -6.11 -17.67 2.98
CA ALA A 53 -6.88 -16.44 3.19
C ALA A 53 -6.17 -15.21 2.57
N TRP A 54 -4.87 -15.12 2.80
CA TRP A 54 -4.05 -14.01 2.30
C TRP A 54 -3.85 -14.06 0.78
N MET A 55 -3.34 -15.18 0.25
CA MET A 55 -2.94 -15.28 -1.16
C MET A 55 -4.12 -15.40 -2.12
N LEU A 56 -5.26 -15.95 -1.68
CA LEU A 56 -6.41 -16.18 -2.56
C LEU A 56 -7.52 -15.13 -2.41
N HIS A 57 -7.56 -14.43 -1.26
CA HIS A 57 -8.63 -13.47 -0.97
C HIS A 57 -8.12 -12.11 -0.46
N GLY A 58 -6.81 -11.93 -0.29
CA GLY A 58 -6.26 -10.67 0.23
C GLY A 58 -6.63 -10.40 1.69
N LEU A 59 -7.08 -11.42 2.44
CA LEU A 59 -7.57 -11.28 3.81
C LEU A 59 -6.47 -11.63 4.81
N LEU A 60 -6.10 -10.65 5.65
CA LEU A 60 -5.16 -10.86 6.74
C LEU A 60 -5.90 -11.18 8.05
N LEU A 61 -6.13 -12.48 8.29
CA LEU A 61 -6.79 -12.98 9.50
C LEU A 61 -5.75 -13.29 10.60
N ASP A 62 -5.27 -12.26 11.31
CA ASP A 62 -4.18 -12.36 12.28
C ASP A 62 -4.41 -11.56 13.57
N GLN A 63 -5.52 -11.85 14.29
CA GLN A 63 -5.90 -11.13 15.53
C GLN A 63 -4.81 -11.12 16.61
N HIS A 64 -4.00 -12.18 16.68
CA HIS A 64 -2.98 -12.36 17.72
C HIS A 64 -1.56 -12.09 17.24
N GLU A 65 -1.38 -11.50 16.05
CA GLU A 65 -0.06 -11.16 15.53
C GLU A 65 0.90 -12.36 15.39
N GLU A 66 0.36 -13.49 14.94
CA GLU A 66 1.06 -14.77 14.85
C GLU A 66 1.65 -15.04 13.47
N PHE A 67 1.14 -14.36 12.43
CA PHE A 67 1.57 -14.53 11.05
C PHE A 67 2.80 -13.67 10.72
N PHE A 68 3.55 -14.07 9.70
CA PHE A 68 4.76 -13.35 9.26
C PHE A 68 4.48 -12.20 8.30
N ILE A 69 3.20 -11.89 8.04
CA ILE A 69 2.75 -10.70 7.30
C ILE A 69 1.98 -9.82 8.27
N LYS A 70 2.26 -8.52 8.26
CA LYS A 70 1.58 -7.53 9.11
C LYS A 70 1.16 -6.32 8.28
N PRO A 71 0.13 -5.57 8.72
CA PRO A 71 -0.15 -4.26 8.17
C PRO A 71 1.06 -3.32 8.33
N GLY A 72 1.28 -2.47 7.34
CA GLY A 72 2.27 -1.40 7.38
C GLY A 72 1.82 -0.24 8.26
N PRO A 73 2.74 0.68 8.63
CA PRO A 73 2.43 1.83 9.49
C PRO A 73 1.36 2.78 8.93
N SER A 74 1.09 2.69 7.63
CA SER A 74 0.08 3.43 6.86
C SER A 74 -1.30 2.75 6.83
N SER A 75 -1.42 1.50 7.30
CA SER A 75 -2.68 0.73 7.27
C SER A 75 -3.58 1.00 8.49
N GLY A 76 -3.51 2.21 9.06
CA GLY A 76 -4.17 2.60 10.30
C GLY A 76 -5.71 2.63 10.20
N ILE A 77 -6.34 1.46 10.21
CA ILE A 77 -7.69 1.27 10.72
C ILE A 77 -7.57 0.32 11.91
N VAL A 78 -7.28 0.89 13.08
CA VAL A 78 -7.64 0.24 14.34
C VAL A 78 -9.03 0.78 14.67
N PRO A 79 -10.11 -0.01 14.56
CA PRO A 79 -11.35 0.38 15.21
C PRO A 79 -11.09 0.24 16.72
N ALA A 80 -10.83 1.39 17.37
CA ALA A 80 -11.00 1.48 18.80
C ALA A 80 -12.43 1.03 19.13
N GLN A 81 -12.54 0.11 20.08
CA GLN A 81 -13.80 -0.45 20.56
C GLN A 81 -14.79 0.68 20.89
N PRO A 82 -16.04 0.66 20.39
CA PRO A 82 -17.09 1.47 20.98
C PRO A 82 -17.55 0.78 22.26
N GLU A 83 -17.24 1.39 23.40
CA GLU A 83 -18.00 1.13 24.63
C GLU A 83 -19.45 1.58 24.39
N GLU A 84 -20.37 0.66 24.65
CA GLU A 84 -21.82 0.83 24.54
C GLU A 84 -22.32 1.81 25.60
N GLU A 85 -22.93 2.93 25.19
CA GLU A 85 -24.00 3.58 25.94
C GLU A 85 -25.08 4.08 24.96
N GLU A 86 -26.16 3.30 24.87
CA GLU A 86 -27.43 3.69 24.25
C GLU A 86 -28.17 4.69 25.16
N GLU A 87 -28.39 5.92 24.69
CA GLU A 87 -29.59 6.68 25.06
C GLU A 87 -30.12 7.44 23.82
N ASP A 88 -31.16 6.88 23.21
CA ASP A 88 -32.02 7.55 22.22
C ASP A 88 -33.13 8.31 22.94
N LEU A 89 -33.21 9.63 22.73
CA LEU A 89 -34.47 10.38 22.83
C LEU A 89 -34.52 11.52 21.80
N GLY A 90 -35.09 11.24 20.63
CA GLY A 90 -36.25 12.00 20.15
C GLY A 90 -36.08 13.12 19.10
N ILE A 91 -36.48 12.77 17.87
CA ILE A 91 -37.21 13.60 16.88
C ILE A 91 -36.47 14.78 16.22
N GLY A 92 -36.00 14.54 14.98
CA GLY A 92 -35.58 15.56 14.01
C GLY A 92 -34.38 15.08 13.20
N GLY A 93 -34.62 14.54 12.01
CA GLY A 93 -33.65 13.80 11.21
C GLY A 93 -32.27 14.45 11.06
N LEU A 94 -31.24 13.58 11.16
CA LEU A 94 -29.80 13.81 11.05
C LEU A 94 -29.17 14.54 12.25
N THR A 95 -28.50 13.78 13.10
CA THR A 95 -27.63 14.34 14.16
C THR A 95 -26.36 14.91 13.52
N GLY A 96 -25.79 15.97 14.12
CA GLY A 96 -24.52 16.56 13.66
C GLY A 96 -23.34 15.57 13.64
N LYS A 97 -23.46 14.44 14.37
CA LYS A 97 -22.54 13.30 14.29
C LYS A 97 -22.65 12.56 12.96
N GLN A 98 -23.86 12.26 12.48
CA GLN A 98 -24.07 11.61 11.18
C GLN A 98 -23.66 12.51 10.01
N LEU A 99 -23.82 13.83 10.11
CA LEU A 99 -23.34 14.76 9.08
C LEU A 99 -21.81 14.84 9.05
N ARG A 100 -21.18 14.75 10.22
CA ARG A 100 -19.73 14.73 10.38
C ARG A 100 -19.14 13.39 9.95
N GLU A 101 -19.80 12.28 10.22
CA GLU A 101 -19.46 10.95 9.69
C GLU A 101 -19.60 10.87 8.17
N LEU A 102 -20.60 11.53 7.57
CA LEU A 102 -20.73 11.63 6.11
C LEU A 102 -19.68 12.55 5.47
N GLN A 103 -19.28 13.62 6.18
CA GLN A 103 -18.17 14.49 5.76
C GLN A 103 -16.82 13.78 5.93
N ASP A 104 -16.61 13.07 7.04
CA ASP A 104 -15.42 12.27 7.31
C ASP A 104 -15.34 11.10 6.32
N MET A 105 -16.46 10.43 5.98
CA MET A 105 -16.51 9.43 4.89
C MET A 105 -16.12 10.03 3.53
N ARG A 106 -16.57 11.25 3.21
CA ARG A 106 -16.20 11.93 1.96
C ARG A 106 -14.73 12.37 1.94
N LEU A 107 -14.21 12.83 3.08
CA LEU A 107 -12.80 13.19 3.24
C LEU A 107 -11.91 11.94 3.19
N ILE A 108 -12.34 10.81 3.77
CA ILE A 108 -11.67 9.51 3.67
C ILE A 108 -11.72 8.98 2.24
N GLU A 109 -12.82 9.16 1.51
CA GLU A 109 -12.89 8.83 0.07
C GLU A 109 -11.94 9.72 -0.75
N GLU A 110 -11.88 11.03 -0.50
CA GLU A 110 -10.96 11.94 -1.20
C GLU A 110 -9.49 11.71 -0.82
N GLU A 111 -9.18 11.38 0.44
CA GLU A 111 -7.83 11.12 0.94
C GLU A 111 -7.32 9.73 0.49
N ASN A 112 -8.21 8.71 0.45
CA ASN A 112 -7.92 7.42 -0.19
C ASN A 112 -7.80 7.52 -1.73
N MET A 113 -8.43 8.52 -2.35
CA MET A 113 -8.31 8.83 -3.78
C MET A 113 -7.08 9.67 -4.13
N LEU A 114 -6.34 10.18 -3.14
CA LEU A 114 -5.19 11.09 -3.33
C LEU A 114 -3.86 10.55 -2.79
N ALA A 115 -3.83 9.48 -1.98
CA ALA A 115 -2.58 8.77 -1.73
C ALA A 115 -2.80 7.34 -1.19
N PRO A 116 -2.57 6.27 -1.98
CA PRO A 116 -2.09 5.04 -1.37
C PRO A 116 -0.64 5.31 -0.95
N SER A 117 -0.50 5.66 0.33
CA SER A 117 0.80 5.83 0.98
C SER A 117 1.50 4.45 1.16
N PRO A 118 2.80 4.41 1.45
CA PRO A 118 3.74 3.34 1.10
C PRO A 118 3.40 1.98 1.74
N LYS A 119 3.74 0.87 1.06
CA LYS A 119 3.64 -0.54 1.50
C LYS A 119 2.60 -0.79 2.60
N GLN A 120 1.34 -1.02 2.18
CA GLN A 120 0.24 -1.33 3.09
C GLN A 120 0.50 -2.57 3.95
N PHE A 121 1.42 -3.45 3.53
CA PHE A 121 1.80 -4.63 4.27
C PHE A 121 3.34 -4.78 4.31
N SER A 122 3.83 -5.51 5.30
CA SER A 122 5.27 -5.79 5.45
C SER A 122 5.52 -7.14 6.10
N LEU A 123 6.74 -7.65 5.95
CA LEU A 123 7.14 -8.90 6.61
C LEU A 123 7.48 -8.65 8.08
N ARG A 124 6.90 -9.49 8.95
CA ARG A 124 7.27 -9.65 10.36
C ARG A 124 8.34 -10.75 10.44
N ILE A 125 9.60 -10.37 10.22
CA ILE A 125 10.74 -11.30 10.09
C ILE A 125 10.90 -12.20 11.33
N GLU A 126 10.60 -11.70 12.53
CA GLU A 126 10.67 -12.47 13.78
C GLU A 126 9.63 -13.61 13.89
N MET A 127 8.59 -13.57 13.05
CA MET A 127 7.58 -14.64 12.91
C MET A 127 7.82 -15.51 11.68
N LEU A 128 8.83 -15.24 10.85
CA LEU A 128 9.12 -16.06 9.68
C LEU A 128 9.91 -17.32 10.11
N PRO A 129 9.38 -18.55 9.91
CA PRO A 129 10.12 -19.76 10.22
C PRO A 129 11.39 -19.85 9.35
N SER A 130 12.54 -20.18 9.95
CA SER A 130 13.85 -20.07 9.28
C SER A 130 14.04 -21.00 8.08
N TYR A 131 13.25 -22.07 8.01
CA TYR A 131 13.23 -23.01 6.88
C TYR A 131 12.40 -22.50 5.70
N ILE A 132 11.72 -21.35 5.82
CA ILE A 132 11.09 -20.61 4.72
C ILE A 132 12.00 -19.41 4.40
N PRO A 133 12.67 -19.40 3.25
CA PRO A 133 13.53 -18.28 2.86
C PRO A 133 12.75 -16.98 2.74
N VAL A 134 13.35 -15.85 3.15
CA VAL A 134 12.76 -14.50 3.02
C VAL A 134 12.29 -14.23 1.59
N ARG A 135 13.07 -14.64 0.58
CA ARG A 135 12.70 -14.54 -0.84
C ARG A 135 11.36 -15.20 -1.19
N VAL A 136 10.93 -16.24 -0.47
CA VAL A 136 9.62 -16.89 -0.67
C VAL A 136 8.54 -16.11 0.07
N ALA A 137 8.82 -15.61 1.27
CA ALA A 137 7.91 -14.75 2.02
C ALA A 137 7.58 -13.45 1.26
N GLU A 138 8.56 -12.84 0.59
CA GLU A 138 8.34 -11.68 -0.28
C GLU A 138 7.40 -11.98 -1.44
N LYS A 139 7.45 -13.19 -2.03
CA LYS A 139 6.50 -13.62 -3.07
C LYS A 139 5.08 -13.72 -2.52
N ILE A 140 4.93 -14.25 -1.30
CA ILE A 140 3.64 -14.39 -0.61
C ILE A 140 3.07 -13.01 -0.26
N LEU A 141 3.92 -12.09 0.21
CA LEU A 141 3.55 -10.70 0.47
C LEU A 141 3.03 -10.04 -0.82
N PHE A 142 3.82 -10.08 -1.90
CA PHE A 142 3.43 -9.53 -3.20
C PHE A 142 2.09 -10.08 -3.70
N VAL A 143 1.87 -11.40 -3.62
CA VAL A 143 0.63 -12.02 -4.08
C VAL A 143 -0.57 -11.47 -3.33
N GLY A 144 -0.55 -11.48 -2.00
CA GLY A 144 -1.70 -11.03 -1.23
C GLY A 144 -1.89 -9.51 -1.26
N GLU A 145 -0.82 -8.71 -1.35
CA GLU A 145 -0.94 -7.26 -1.61
C GLU A 145 -1.66 -7.01 -2.93
N SER A 146 -1.30 -7.75 -3.97
CA SER A 146 -1.92 -7.63 -5.29
C SER A 146 -3.39 -8.03 -5.27
N VAL A 147 -3.73 -9.13 -4.57
CA VAL A 147 -5.12 -9.61 -4.45
C VAL A 147 -5.96 -8.66 -3.62
N GLN A 148 -5.46 -8.22 -2.46
CA GLN A 148 -6.16 -7.26 -1.60
C GLN A 148 -6.41 -5.94 -2.33
N MET A 149 -5.40 -5.45 -3.07
CA MET A 149 -5.53 -4.21 -3.82
C MET A 149 -6.57 -4.34 -4.93
N PHE A 150 -6.64 -5.49 -5.59
CA PHE A 150 -7.62 -5.74 -6.64
C PHE A 150 -9.06 -5.86 -6.08
N GLU A 151 -9.22 -6.59 -4.97
CA GLU A 151 -10.52 -6.76 -4.29
C GLU A 151 -11.08 -5.44 -3.75
N SER A 152 -10.23 -4.61 -3.11
CA SER A 152 -10.67 -3.31 -2.59
C SER A 152 -11.17 -2.35 -3.68
N GLN A 153 -10.65 -2.44 -4.91
CA GLN A 153 -11.06 -1.61 -6.05
C GLN A 153 -12.26 -2.19 -6.82
N ASN A 154 -12.40 -3.52 -6.86
CA ASN A 154 -13.54 -4.21 -7.49
C ASN A 154 -14.89 -3.88 -6.83
N VAL A 155 -14.91 -3.50 -5.55
CA VAL A 155 -16.13 -3.01 -4.86
C VAL A 155 -16.63 -1.70 -5.50
N SER A 156 -15.74 -0.87 -6.04
CA SER A 156 -16.07 0.39 -6.73
C SER A 156 -16.36 0.16 -8.22
N LEU A 157 -15.63 -0.76 -8.86
CA LEU A 157 -15.72 -1.05 -10.29
C LEU A 157 -16.57 -2.31 -10.53
N SER A 158 -17.89 -2.14 -10.61
CA SER A 158 -18.80 -3.20 -11.04
C SER A 158 -18.33 -3.78 -12.39
N LYS A 159 -17.75 -4.99 -12.33
CA LYS A 159 -17.12 -5.80 -13.40
C LYS A 159 -15.60 -5.70 -13.48
N LYS A 160 -14.91 -6.73 -12.98
CA LYS A 160 -14.20 -7.76 -13.77
C LYS A 160 -13.69 -8.84 -12.81
N GLY A 161 -13.53 -10.06 -13.31
CA GLY A 161 -13.22 -11.26 -12.52
C GLY A 161 -11.93 -11.13 -11.68
N SER A 162 -11.68 -12.12 -10.84
CA SER A 162 -10.53 -12.12 -9.94
C SER A 162 -9.19 -12.08 -10.67
N ILE A 163 -8.20 -11.41 -10.07
CA ILE A 163 -6.80 -11.36 -10.50
C ILE A 163 -6.16 -12.76 -10.67
N LEU A 164 -6.75 -13.78 -10.04
CA LEU A 164 -6.34 -15.17 -10.11
C LEU A 164 -6.95 -15.93 -11.30
N LYS A 165 -7.60 -15.24 -12.25
CA LYS A 165 -8.16 -15.80 -13.50
C LYS A 165 -9.16 -16.95 -13.28
N ASN A 166 -9.96 -16.89 -12.21
CA ASN A 166 -10.89 -17.95 -11.83
C ASN A 166 -10.20 -19.31 -11.51
N GLN A 167 -8.91 -19.28 -11.11
CA GLN A 167 -8.15 -20.48 -10.71
C GLN A 167 -8.07 -20.62 -9.18
N GLU A 168 -8.88 -19.89 -8.42
CA GLU A 168 -8.86 -19.89 -6.95
C GLU A 168 -9.10 -21.30 -6.40
N ASP A 169 -10.06 -22.03 -6.96
CA ASP A 169 -10.36 -23.41 -6.56
C ASP A 169 -9.16 -24.34 -6.77
N ILE A 170 -8.41 -24.14 -7.87
CA ILE A 170 -7.23 -24.93 -8.20
C ILE A 170 -6.10 -24.62 -7.22
N PHE A 171 -5.85 -23.34 -6.93
CA PHE A 171 -4.84 -22.93 -5.96
C PHE A 171 -5.20 -23.37 -4.53
N ALA A 172 -6.48 -23.31 -4.17
CA ALA A 172 -6.98 -23.80 -2.89
C ALA A 172 -6.75 -25.31 -2.75
N ALA A 173 -7.04 -26.08 -3.80
CA ALA A 173 -6.79 -27.52 -3.84
C ALA A 173 -5.29 -27.84 -3.70
N GLU A 174 -4.43 -27.04 -4.30
CA GLU A 174 -2.98 -27.24 -4.28
C GLU A 174 -2.35 -26.89 -2.92
N LEU A 175 -2.77 -25.77 -2.31
CA LEU A 175 -2.40 -25.45 -0.92
C LEU A 175 -2.94 -26.51 0.06
N HIS A 176 -4.14 -27.03 -0.19
CA HIS A 176 -4.71 -28.12 0.58
C HIS A 176 -3.90 -29.42 0.42
N ARG A 177 -3.42 -29.73 -0.79
CA ARG A 177 -2.54 -30.88 -1.06
C ARG A 177 -1.26 -30.79 -0.23
N LEU A 178 -0.59 -29.63 -0.25
CA LEU A 178 0.62 -29.40 0.54
C LEU A 178 0.38 -29.57 2.04
N LYS A 179 -0.78 -29.12 2.54
CA LYS A 179 -1.19 -29.30 3.93
C LYS A 179 -1.33 -30.78 4.35
N GLN A 180 -1.60 -31.70 3.43
CA GLN A 180 -1.72 -33.14 3.75
C GLN A 180 -0.37 -33.83 3.98
N HIS A 181 0.74 -33.20 3.61
CA HIS A 181 2.06 -33.79 3.81
C HIS A 181 2.47 -33.76 5.28
N LEU A 182 2.89 -34.91 5.81
CA LEU A 182 3.41 -35.03 7.17
C LEU A 182 4.73 -34.24 7.35
N VAL A 183 5.55 -34.19 6.30
CA VAL A 183 6.84 -33.51 6.31
C VAL A 183 6.79 -32.35 5.33
N PHE A 184 7.15 -31.16 5.80
CA PHE A 184 7.22 -29.96 4.97
C PHE A 184 8.30 -30.09 3.90
N ASN A 185 7.90 -29.91 2.64
CA ASN A 185 8.79 -29.90 1.50
C ASN A 185 8.87 -28.48 0.93
N LEU A 186 10.02 -27.82 1.13
CA LEU A 186 10.23 -26.45 0.69
C LEU A 186 10.15 -26.30 -0.83
N MET A 187 10.65 -27.25 -1.61
CA MET A 187 10.64 -27.17 -3.08
C MET A 187 9.22 -27.24 -3.62
N ASP A 188 8.40 -28.15 -3.07
CA ASP A 188 7.00 -28.30 -3.45
C ASP A 188 6.19 -27.05 -3.06
N PHE A 189 6.35 -26.61 -1.80
CA PHE A 189 5.76 -25.36 -1.31
C PHE A 189 6.10 -24.14 -2.17
N GLU A 190 7.38 -23.95 -2.46
CA GLU A 190 7.85 -22.83 -3.26
C GLU A 190 7.31 -22.89 -4.69
N SER A 191 7.23 -24.08 -5.29
CA SER A 191 6.71 -24.24 -6.65
C SER A 191 5.25 -23.78 -6.76
N VAL A 192 4.42 -24.07 -5.75
CA VAL A 192 3.03 -23.61 -5.68
C VAL A 192 2.95 -22.10 -5.48
N VAL A 193 3.78 -21.54 -4.58
CA VAL A 193 3.87 -20.08 -4.39
C VAL A 193 4.30 -19.37 -5.68
N ASP A 194 5.28 -19.91 -6.41
CA ASP A 194 5.76 -19.36 -7.67
C ASP A 194 4.72 -19.42 -8.78
N TRP A 195 3.91 -20.48 -8.80
CA TRP A 195 2.81 -20.59 -9.74
C TRP A 195 1.74 -19.53 -9.50
N ILE A 196 1.27 -19.37 -8.26
CA ILE A 196 0.28 -18.34 -7.89
C ILE A 196 0.84 -16.94 -8.23
N ARG A 197 2.09 -16.66 -7.82
CA ARG A 197 2.78 -15.39 -8.09
C ARG A 197 2.89 -15.08 -9.57
N SER A 198 3.17 -16.08 -10.40
CA SER A 198 3.30 -15.90 -11.86
C SER A 198 1.95 -15.58 -12.49
N THR A 199 0.88 -16.25 -12.07
CA THR A 199 -0.49 -15.97 -12.52
C THR A 199 -0.92 -14.54 -12.19
N VAL A 200 -0.70 -14.10 -10.94
CA VAL A 200 -1.00 -12.73 -10.49
C VAL A 200 -0.19 -11.71 -11.29
N ALA A 201 1.13 -11.93 -11.44
CA ALA A 201 2.00 -11.00 -12.15
C ALA A 201 1.64 -10.85 -13.64
N GLU A 202 1.27 -11.95 -14.31
CA GLU A 202 0.82 -11.89 -15.71
C GLU A 202 -0.48 -11.08 -15.85
N HIS A 203 -1.41 -11.23 -14.90
CA HIS A 203 -2.66 -10.46 -14.94
C HIS A 203 -2.44 -8.98 -14.65
N LEU A 204 -1.61 -8.63 -13.66
CA LEU A 204 -1.21 -7.24 -13.41
C LEU A 204 -0.55 -6.63 -14.64
N TRP A 205 0.34 -7.35 -15.31
CA TRP A 205 0.97 -6.83 -16.52
C TRP A 205 -0.06 -6.50 -17.61
N LYS A 206 -1.03 -7.39 -17.87
CA LYS A 206 -2.11 -7.14 -18.84
C LYS A 206 -2.94 -5.93 -18.44
N LEU A 207 -3.35 -5.86 -17.18
CA LEU A 207 -4.12 -4.74 -16.66
C LEU A 207 -3.38 -3.40 -16.83
N MET A 208 -2.09 -3.35 -16.51
CA MET A 208 -1.32 -2.11 -16.57
C MET A 208 -0.98 -1.70 -18.01
N VAL A 209 -0.55 -2.65 -18.84
CA VAL A 209 -0.02 -2.37 -20.18
C VAL A 209 -1.13 -2.32 -21.22
N GLU A 210 -2.04 -3.29 -21.21
CA GLU A 210 -3.08 -3.42 -22.24
C GLU A 210 -4.33 -2.62 -21.88
N GLU A 211 -4.75 -2.61 -20.61
CA GLU A 211 -6.02 -1.99 -20.22
C GLU A 211 -5.87 -0.54 -19.72
N SER A 212 -4.69 -0.16 -19.22
CA SER A 212 -4.48 1.13 -18.53
C SER A 212 -3.47 2.05 -19.22
N ASP A 213 -3.00 1.70 -20.41
CA ASP A 213 -2.07 2.49 -21.23
C ASP A 213 -0.83 3.00 -20.45
N LEU A 214 -0.13 2.09 -19.77
CA LEU A 214 1.12 2.42 -19.06
C LEU A 214 2.13 3.18 -19.95
N ILE A 215 2.22 2.82 -21.24
CA ILE A 215 3.17 3.45 -22.16
C ILE A 215 2.77 4.90 -22.46
N GLY A 216 1.49 5.18 -22.65
CA GLY A 216 0.98 6.55 -22.77
C GLY A 216 1.22 7.38 -21.52
N GLN A 217 0.99 6.82 -20.33
CA GLN A 217 1.23 7.53 -19.07
C GLN A 217 2.72 7.79 -18.81
N LEU A 218 3.62 6.86 -19.19
CA LEU A 218 5.07 7.11 -19.16
C LEU A 218 5.47 8.25 -20.10
N LYS A 219 4.85 8.35 -21.27
CA LYS A 219 5.07 9.46 -22.20
C LYS A 219 4.59 10.78 -21.59
N ILE A 220 3.44 10.80 -20.91
CA ILE A 220 2.96 11.98 -20.18
C ILE A 220 3.96 12.37 -19.09
N ILE A 221 4.41 11.45 -18.25
CA ILE A 221 5.40 11.77 -17.21
C ILE A 221 6.67 12.36 -17.83
N LYS A 222 7.18 11.78 -18.92
CA LYS A 222 8.32 12.35 -19.66
C LYS A 222 8.01 13.76 -20.21
N ASP A 223 6.86 13.95 -20.82
CA ASP A 223 6.50 15.21 -21.48
C ASP A 223 6.39 16.37 -20.48
N PHE A 224 6.01 16.11 -19.22
CA PHE A 224 5.79 17.13 -18.20
C PHE A 224 6.89 17.22 -17.13
N TYR A 225 7.34 16.11 -16.53
CA TYR A 225 8.43 16.15 -15.53
C TYR A 225 9.79 16.37 -16.19
N LEU A 226 10.01 15.85 -17.40
CA LEU A 226 11.28 16.00 -18.13
C LEU A 226 11.19 17.08 -19.23
N LEU A 227 10.15 17.92 -19.19
CA LEU A 227 9.96 19.05 -20.10
C LEU A 227 10.01 18.65 -21.59
N GLY A 228 9.51 17.46 -21.93
CA GLY A 228 9.48 16.97 -23.32
C GLY A 228 8.65 17.85 -24.26
N ARG A 229 7.68 18.60 -23.72
CA ARG A 229 6.89 19.63 -24.43
C ARG A 229 7.48 21.01 -24.24
N GLY A 230 8.66 21.25 -24.80
CA GLY A 230 9.39 22.51 -24.65
C GLY A 230 8.59 23.74 -25.07
N GLU A 231 7.78 23.63 -26.12
CA GLU A 231 6.89 24.68 -26.61
C GLU A 231 5.84 25.11 -25.59
N LEU A 232 5.26 24.15 -24.87
CA LEU A 232 4.29 24.40 -23.79
C LEU A 232 4.97 25.12 -22.63
N PHE A 233 6.09 24.58 -22.16
CA PHE A 233 6.79 25.16 -21.01
C PHE A 233 7.38 26.54 -21.33
N GLN A 234 7.83 26.78 -22.57
CA GLN A 234 8.26 28.11 -22.97
C GLN A 234 7.10 29.11 -22.97
N ALA A 235 5.95 28.75 -23.54
CA ALA A 235 4.75 29.58 -23.48
C ALA A 235 4.26 29.80 -22.03
N PHE A 236 4.38 28.79 -21.16
CA PHE A 236 4.07 28.91 -19.73
C PHE A 236 5.03 29.86 -19.02
N ILE A 237 6.35 29.71 -19.21
CA ILE A 237 7.36 30.56 -18.60
C ILE A 237 7.12 32.02 -18.99
N ASP A 238 6.89 32.31 -20.27
CA ASP A 238 6.62 33.67 -20.75
C ASP A 238 5.41 34.31 -20.04
N THR A 239 4.34 33.54 -19.83
CA THR A 239 3.12 34.00 -19.15
C THR A 239 3.33 34.14 -17.63
N ALA A 240 3.94 33.14 -16.99
CA ALA A 240 4.05 33.02 -15.53
C ALA A 240 5.24 33.81 -14.93
N GLN A 241 6.17 34.31 -15.76
CA GLN A 241 7.39 34.99 -15.31
C GLN A 241 7.12 36.19 -14.40
N HIS A 242 6.06 36.95 -14.63
CA HIS A 242 5.76 38.13 -13.83
C HIS A 242 5.19 37.78 -12.44
N MET A 243 4.52 36.64 -12.30
CA MET A 243 3.90 36.19 -11.04
C MET A 243 4.83 35.30 -10.19
N LEU A 244 5.74 34.55 -10.83
CA LEU A 244 6.67 33.64 -10.14
C LEU A 244 8.02 34.28 -9.74
N LYS A 245 8.30 35.51 -10.20
CA LYS A 245 9.49 36.28 -9.77
C LYS A 245 9.42 36.75 -8.33
N SER A 246 8.23 37.07 -7.84
CA SER A 246 8.00 37.48 -6.45
C SER A 246 7.81 36.25 -5.54
N PRO A 247 8.00 36.40 -4.21
CA PRO A 247 7.63 35.37 -3.25
C PRO A 247 6.16 34.95 -3.41
N PRO A 248 5.84 33.65 -3.28
CA PRO A 248 4.49 33.14 -3.46
C PRO A 248 3.52 33.65 -2.39
N THR A 249 2.27 33.81 -2.78
CA THR A 249 1.13 34.17 -1.92
C THR A 249 0.07 33.07 -1.96
N ALA A 250 -0.96 33.16 -1.13
CA ALA A 250 -2.04 32.16 -1.06
C ALA A 250 -2.79 31.96 -2.41
N VAL A 251 -2.77 32.95 -3.31
CA VAL A 251 -3.44 32.87 -4.62
C VAL A 251 -2.51 32.41 -5.74
N THR A 252 -1.19 32.40 -5.51
CA THR A 252 -0.19 32.13 -6.54
C THR A 252 -0.36 30.74 -7.15
N GLU A 253 -0.74 29.73 -6.37
CA GLU A 253 -0.99 28.38 -6.90
C GLU A 253 -2.15 28.36 -7.91
N HIS A 254 -3.25 29.05 -7.62
CA HIS A 254 -4.39 29.14 -8.52
C HIS A 254 -4.02 29.89 -9.81
N ASP A 255 -3.40 31.07 -9.67
CA ASP A 255 -3.02 31.92 -10.81
C ASP A 255 -2.06 31.20 -11.76
N VAL A 256 -1.12 30.43 -11.21
CA VAL A 256 -0.14 29.65 -11.98
C VAL A 256 -0.81 28.51 -12.75
N ASN A 257 -1.77 27.81 -12.16
CA ASN A 257 -2.52 26.76 -12.86
C ASN A 257 -3.38 27.35 -13.99
N VAL A 258 -4.02 28.52 -13.78
CA VAL A 258 -4.74 29.23 -14.84
C VAL A 258 -3.80 29.63 -15.98
N ALA A 259 -2.62 30.16 -15.65
CA ALA A 259 -1.59 30.51 -16.65
C ALA A 259 -1.13 29.26 -17.43
N PHE A 260 -0.97 28.12 -16.77
CA PHE A 260 -0.59 26.86 -17.39
C PHE A 260 -1.65 26.36 -18.38
N GLN A 261 -2.94 26.39 -18.00
CA GLN A 261 -4.05 26.05 -18.89
C GLN A 261 -4.12 26.98 -20.11
N GLN A 262 -3.93 28.29 -19.92
CA GLN A 262 -3.89 29.26 -21.02
C GLN A 262 -2.73 28.98 -21.98
N SER A 263 -1.56 28.63 -21.45
CA SER A 263 -0.40 28.27 -22.27
C SER A 263 -0.61 26.96 -23.02
N ALA A 264 -1.29 25.99 -22.42
CA ALA A 264 -1.71 24.75 -23.10
C ALA A 264 -2.67 25.03 -24.27
N HIS A 265 -3.66 25.90 -24.08
CA HIS A 265 -4.55 26.31 -25.17
C HIS A 265 -3.81 27.07 -26.28
N LYS A 266 -2.83 27.90 -25.93
CA LYS A 266 -2.04 28.68 -26.90
C LYS A 266 -1.21 27.79 -27.83
N VAL A 267 -0.72 26.66 -27.34
CA VAL A 267 0.06 25.70 -28.13
C VAL A 267 -0.80 24.61 -28.78
N LEU A 268 -2.13 24.73 -28.71
CA LEU A 268 -3.08 23.76 -29.25
C LEU A 268 -2.84 22.35 -28.71
N LEU A 269 -2.73 22.22 -27.39
CA LEU A 269 -2.66 20.91 -26.76
C LEU A 269 -4.01 20.19 -26.91
N ASP A 270 -4.10 19.26 -27.87
CA ASP A 270 -5.33 18.59 -28.30
C ASP A 270 -5.93 17.57 -27.31
N ASP A 271 -5.42 17.47 -26.07
CA ASP A 271 -5.83 16.46 -25.09
C ASP A 271 -6.48 17.10 -23.85
N ASP A 272 -7.78 17.38 -23.96
CA ASP A 272 -8.58 17.98 -22.89
C ASP A 272 -8.66 17.09 -21.63
N ASN A 273 -8.40 15.78 -21.75
CA ASN A 273 -8.45 14.83 -20.62
C ASN A 273 -7.15 14.81 -19.82
N LEU A 274 -6.06 15.37 -20.36
CA LEU A 274 -4.74 15.35 -19.76
C LEU A 274 -4.54 16.43 -18.70
N LEU A 275 -5.02 17.65 -18.97
CA LEU A 275 -4.84 18.79 -18.07
C LEU A 275 -5.42 18.58 -16.67
N PRO A 276 -6.61 17.95 -16.48
CA PRO A 276 -7.12 17.65 -15.14
C PRO A 276 -6.27 16.67 -14.33
N LEU A 277 -5.37 15.91 -14.96
CA LEU A 277 -4.45 14.99 -14.29
C LEU A 277 -3.18 15.68 -13.79
N LEU A 278 -2.92 16.91 -14.22
CA LEU A 278 -1.70 17.65 -13.91
C LEU A 278 -2.06 18.89 -13.09
N HIS A 279 -1.39 19.06 -11.96
CA HIS A 279 -1.62 20.19 -11.07
C HIS A 279 -0.28 20.79 -10.65
N LEU A 280 -0.08 22.09 -10.91
CA LEU A 280 1.10 22.80 -10.43
C LEU A 280 0.91 23.16 -8.96
N THR A 281 1.89 22.79 -8.12
CA THR A 281 1.86 23.05 -6.68
C THR A 281 2.79 24.20 -6.33
N ILE A 282 2.47 24.94 -5.27
CA ILE A 282 3.35 25.99 -4.73
C ILE A 282 3.61 25.69 -3.25
N HIS A 283 4.85 25.37 -2.92
CA HIS A 283 5.27 25.19 -1.53
C HIS A 283 5.50 26.55 -0.87
N TYR A 284 4.58 27.00 -0.02
CA TYR A 284 4.74 28.22 0.79
C TYR A 284 4.45 27.93 2.27
N HIS A 285 5.27 28.48 3.16
CA HIS A 285 5.21 28.23 4.61
C HIS A 285 3.97 28.79 5.34
N GLY A 286 3.01 29.38 4.62
CA GLY A 286 1.77 29.89 5.21
C GLY A 286 0.72 28.81 5.49
N LYS A 287 0.99 27.54 5.13
CA LYS A 287 0.08 26.39 5.32
C LYS A 287 0.26 25.65 6.66
N GLU A 288 1.04 26.20 7.61
CA GLU A 288 1.01 25.74 8.99
C GLU A 288 -0.19 26.38 9.71
N HIS A 289 -1.21 25.57 9.96
CA HIS A 289 -2.20 25.87 10.98
C HIS A 289 -1.42 26.08 12.29
N ARG A 290 -1.46 27.31 12.84
CA ARG A 290 -0.91 27.60 14.16
C ARG A 290 -1.69 26.83 15.22
N ASP A 291 -1.30 25.59 15.47
CA ASP A 291 -1.59 24.95 16.75
C ASP A 291 -0.56 25.43 17.75
N ALA A 292 -0.91 26.53 18.40
CA ALA A 292 -0.22 27.00 19.60
C ALA A 292 -0.47 26.00 20.74
N SER A 293 0.31 24.93 20.81
CA SER A 293 0.75 24.31 22.08
C SER A 293 1.62 23.08 21.84
N GLN A 294 2.93 23.21 22.04
CA GLN A 294 3.65 22.51 23.12
C GLN A 294 5.15 22.70 22.96
N SER A 295 5.72 23.31 23.99
CA SER A 295 7.13 23.36 24.32
C SER A 295 7.67 21.95 24.56
N ARG A 296 8.81 21.61 23.94
CA ARG A 296 9.87 20.80 24.57
C ARG A 296 11.18 20.83 23.78
N GLU A 297 12.22 21.24 24.48
CA GLU A 297 13.62 21.26 24.07
C GLU A 297 14.19 19.83 23.93
N ALA A 298 14.91 19.55 22.84
CA ALA A 298 16.05 18.62 22.79
C ALA A 298 16.88 18.85 21.50
N PRO A 299 18.20 18.59 21.50
CA PRO A 299 19.17 19.39 20.74
C PRO A 299 19.59 18.81 19.37
N SER A 300 19.60 19.71 18.39
CA SER A 300 20.48 19.89 17.23
C SER A 300 21.39 18.76 16.73
N ARG A 301 21.17 18.36 15.47
CA ARG A 301 22.22 18.13 14.47
C ARG A 301 21.75 18.44 13.04
N GLU A 302 22.10 19.64 12.61
CA GLU A 302 22.42 20.11 11.25
C GLU A 302 21.47 19.78 10.10
N LEU A 303 20.54 20.71 9.83
CA LEU A 303 20.27 21.39 8.55
C LEU A 303 19.45 22.67 8.87
N SER A 304 19.82 23.80 8.28
CA SER A 304 19.40 25.17 8.63
C SER A 304 17.87 25.40 8.59
N PRO A 305 17.32 26.32 9.41
CA PRO A 305 15.87 26.56 9.48
C PRO A 305 15.36 27.49 8.37
N HIS A 306 14.34 27.03 7.64
CA HIS A 306 13.28 27.78 6.96
C HIS A 306 13.61 29.19 6.41
N GLU A 307 14.19 29.27 5.21
CA GLU A 307 14.00 30.46 4.36
C GLU A 307 12.70 30.29 3.56
N SER A 308 11.78 31.25 3.67
CA SER A 308 10.67 31.35 2.74
C SER A 308 11.23 31.42 1.31
N PRO A 309 10.69 30.65 0.34
CA PRO A 309 11.24 30.64 -1.01
C PRO A 309 11.33 32.07 -1.54
N THR A 310 12.55 32.46 -1.95
CA THR A 310 12.86 33.83 -2.37
C THR A 310 12.12 34.24 -3.65
N SER A 311 11.58 33.27 -4.38
CA SER A 311 10.75 33.45 -5.57
C SER A 311 9.74 32.30 -5.69
N GLY A 312 8.60 32.55 -6.34
CA GLY A 312 7.65 31.53 -6.72
C GLY A 312 8.25 30.41 -7.57
N TRP A 313 9.27 30.70 -8.39
CA TRP A 313 10.00 29.68 -9.17
C TRP A 313 10.66 28.61 -8.29
N ALA A 314 11.22 29.01 -7.15
CA ALA A 314 11.83 28.07 -6.21
C ALA A 314 10.78 27.24 -5.44
N ALA A 315 9.52 27.70 -5.43
CA ALA A 315 8.40 27.05 -4.75
C ALA A 315 7.55 26.17 -5.67
N LEU A 316 7.78 26.24 -6.99
CA LEU A 316 6.95 25.56 -7.99
C LEU A 316 7.25 24.06 -8.03
N GLY A 317 6.20 23.26 -7.87
CA GLY A 317 6.20 21.82 -8.08
C GLY A 317 5.17 21.41 -9.13
N LEU A 318 5.24 20.14 -9.52
CA LEU A 318 4.26 19.50 -10.38
C LEU A 318 3.74 18.26 -9.64
N SER A 319 2.43 18.10 -9.62
CA SER A 319 1.73 16.92 -9.14
C SER A 319 0.99 16.27 -10.29
N TYR A 320 1.08 14.95 -10.38
CA TYR A 320 0.40 14.16 -11.39
C TYR A 320 -0.53 13.15 -10.71
N LYS A 321 -1.83 13.22 -11.03
CA LYS A 321 -2.88 12.38 -10.47
C LYS A 321 -2.92 11.02 -11.17
N VAL A 322 -2.12 10.09 -10.67
CA VAL A 322 -2.06 8.72 -11.17
C VAL A 322 -3.40 8.01 -10.96
N GLN A 323 -3.91 7.37 -12.01
CA GLN A 323 -5.10 6.53 -11.93
C GLN A 323 -4.75 5.09 -11.58
N TRP A 324 -5.68 4.35 -10.95
CA TRP A 324 -5.54 2.91 -10.81
C TRP A 324 -5.43 2.25 -12.19
N PRO A 325 -4.61 1.19 -12.35
CA PRO A 325 -3.74 0.52 -11.37
C PRO A 325 -2.31 1.08 -11.33
N LEU A 326 -2.02 2.18 -12.02
CA LEU A 326 -0.65 2.59 -12.30
C LEU A 326 0.09 3.16 -11.08
N HIS A 327 -0.62 3.49 -10.00
CA HIS A 327 -0.02 3.93 -8.74
C HIS A 327 0.84 2.86 -8.07
N ILE A 328 0.72 1.59 -8.47
CA ILE A 328 1.65 0.52 -8.06
C ILE A 328 3.08 0.84 -8.51
N LEU A 329 3.23 1.41 -9.72
CA LEU A 329 4.54 1.81 -10.27
C LEU A 329 4.86 3.27 -9.93
N PHE A 330 3.90 4.16 -10.11
CA PHE A 330 4.06 5.59 -9.85
C PHE A 330 3.67 5.92 -8.42
N THR A 331 4.44 5.39 -7.47
CA THR A 331 4.27 5.70 -6.05
C THR A 331 4.61 7.18 -5.77
N PRO A 332 4.10 7.80 -4.69
CA PRO A 332 4.46 9.17 -4.32
C PRO A 332 5.98 9.39 -4.24
N ALA A 333 6.71 8.43 -3.68
CA ALA A 333 8.17 8.49 -3.58
C ALA A 333 8.91 8.35 -4.93
N VAL A 334 8.23 7.87 -5.98
CA VAL A 334 8.74 7.85 -7.35
C VAL A 334 8.45 9.18 -8.04
N LEU A 335 7.29 9.79 -7.82
CA LEU A 335 6.90 11.07 -8.42
C LEU A 335 7.60 12.28 -7.77
N GLU A 336 8.06 12.15 -6.53
CA GLU A 336 8.85 13.18 -5.83
C GLU A 336 10.30 13.28 -6.34
N LYS A 337 10.80 12.24 -7.03
CA LYS A 337 12.15 12.21 -7.61
C LYS A 337 12.18 12.81 -9.00
#